data_AF-A0A962EAU1-F1
#
_entry.id   AF-A0A962EAU1-F1
#
_cell.length_a   1.000
_cell.length_b   1.000
_cell.length_c   1.000
_cell.angle_alpha   90.00
_cell.angle_beta   90.00
_cell.angle_gamma   90.00
#
_symmetry.space_group_name_H-M   'P 1'
#
loop_
_entity.id
_entity.type
_entity.pdbx_description
1 polymer ?
#
loop_
_entity_poly.entity_id
_entity_poly.type
_entity_poly.pdbx_seq_one_letter_code
_entity_poly.pdbx_strand_id
1 'polypeptide(L)'
;GLSYRDYTLVSTAPEWWLYAGTHLGLGQAVDRPISLWDEQFLPSQLAERVSEMRLTNDAGGSYPLVVDDQVLGGAWPTLGAFPERWPWWLALGLLWAVLLRLPGRAGAALRATSGAVWGIVGLGLLGLSFTDHWAAHRNENLILLSPLWLLTLPALYGRGGGLSRRALTLALLLAALSLALKVLPALFQQNWEWFYLCAPPMVMLWWRTRGFGRMDSSATEPS
;
A
#
# COMPACT_ATOMS: atom_id res chain seq x y z
N GLY A 1 4.79 -20.18 -8.01
CA GLY A 1 5.24 -19.09 -8.90
C GLY A 1 5.17 -17.79 -8.14
N LEU A 2 6.00 -16.84 -8.53
CA LEU A 2 5.90 -15.46 -8.04
C LEU A 2 4.68 -14.77 -8.68
N SER A 3 4.29 -13.62 -8.14
CA SER A 3 3.21 -12.77 -8.67
C SER A 3 3.76 -11.54 -9.38
N TYR A 4 2.92 -10.81 -10.13
CA TYR A 4 3.31 -9.52 -10.69
C TYR A 4 3.75 -8.53 -9.59
N ARG A 5 3.10 -8.56 -8.40
CA ARG A 5 3.53 -7.76 -7.24
C ARG A 5 4.96 -8.09 -6.85
N ASP A 6 5.28 -9.36 -6.68
CA ASP A 6 6.60 -9.83 -6.25
C ASP A 6 7.71 -9.30 -7.17
N TYR A 7 7.55 -9.51 -8.47
CA TYR A 7 8.48 -9.02 -9.48
C TYR A 7 8.63 -7.49 -9.45
N THR A 8 7.51 -6.78 -9.34
CA THR A 8 7.51 -5.31 -9.34
C THR A 8 8.17 -4.75 -8.08
N LEU A 9 7.88 -5.33 -6.92
CA LEU A 9 8.43 -4.87 -5.64
C LEU A 9 9.93 -5.17 -5.53
N VAL A 10 10.40 -6.32 -6.00
CA VAL A 10 11.84 -6.62 -6.06
C VAL A 10 12.55 -5.64 -7.00
N SER A 11 11.97 -5.38 -8.18
CA SER A 11 12.57 -4.47 -9.17
C SER A 11 12.64 -3.02 -8.69
N THR A 12 11.67 -2.58 -7.89
CA THR A 12 11.60 -1.23 -7.34
C THR A 12 12.27 -1.10 -5.96
N ALA A 13 12.70 -2.21 -5.35
CA ALA A 13 13.25 -2.24 -4.00
C ALA A 13 14.40 -1.25 -3.75
N PRO A 14 15.36 -1.02 -4.67
CA PRO A 14 16.47 -0.10 -4.43
C PRO A 14 16.03 1.34 -4.13
N GLU A 15 14.99 1.81 -4.82
CA GLU A 15 14.47 3.17 -4.69
C GLU A 15 13.25 3.19 -3.76
N TRP A 16 13.45 3.55 -2.48
CA TRP A 16 12.42 3.39 -1.44
C TRP A 16 11.08 4.09 -1.77
N TRP A 17 11.13 5.27 -2.40
CA TRP A 17 9.95 6.06 -2.75
C TRP A 17 9.18 5.42 -3.90
N LEU A 18 9.89 4.83 -4.87
CA LEU A 18 9.31 4.09 -5.97
C LEU A 18 8.69 2.79 -5.46
N TYR A 19 9.42 2.04 -4.63
CA TYR A 19 8.88 0.86 -3.94
C TYR A 19 7.58 1.18 -3.20
N ALA A 20 7.58 2.22 -2.37
CA ALA A 20 6.41 2.61 -1.61
C ALA A 20 5.26 3.07 -2.52
N GLY A 21 5.52 3.94 -3.50
CA GLY A 21 4.50 4.40 -4.44
C GLY A 21 3.89 3.27 -5.26
N THR A 22 4.70 2.34 -5.74
CA THR A 22 4.22 1.19 -6.50
C THR A 22 3.48 0.20 -5.61
N HIS A 23 4.00 -0.12 -4.41
CA HIS A 23 3.32 -0.97 -3.44
C HIS A 23 1.96 -0.39 -3.01
N LEU A 24 1.85 0.94 -2.97
CA LEU A 24 0.60 1.66 -2.70
C LEU A 24 -0.40 1.50 -3.85
N GLY A 25 0.04 1.70 -5.09
CA GLY A 25 -0.80 1.72 -6.27
C GLY A 25 -1.26 0.34 -6.73
N LEU A 26 -0.46 -0.70 -6.50
CA LEU A 26 -0.81 -2.07 -6.86
C LEU A 26 -1.97 -2.59 -6.03
N GLY A 27 -3.05 -2.96 -6.72
CA GLY A 27 -4.23 -3.61 -6.16
C GLY A 27 -4.10 -5.13 -6.11
N GLN A 28 -5.21 -5.80 -5.82
CA GLN A 28 -5.25 -7.25 -5.62
C GLN A 28 -4.93 -8.07 -6.88
N ALA A 29 -5.25 -7.56 -8.07
CA ALA A 29 -5.18 -8.33 -9.31
C ALA A 29 -3.76 -8.86 -9.62
N VAL A 30 -2.73 -8.19 -9.10
CA VAL A 30 -1.32 -8.54 -9.29
C VAL A 30 -0.75 -9.49 -8.23
N ASP A 31 -1.57 -9.95 -7.28
CA ASP A 31 -1.11 -10.79 -6.15
C ASP A 31 -1.20 -12.28 -6.45
N ARG A 32 -1.77 -12.66 -7.59
CA ARG A 32 -1.90 -14.05 -8.00
C ARG A 32 -0.58 -14.56 -8.57
N PRO A 33 -0.19 -15.81 -8.25
CA PRO A 33 0.93 -16.46 -8.93
C PRO A 33 0.71 -16.45 -10.44
N ILE A 34 1.77 -16.12 -11.18
CA ILE A 34 1.73 -16.04 -12.63
C ILE A 34 2.43 -17.26 -13.26
N SER A 35 2.07 -17.57 -14.51
CA SER A 35 2.68 -18.68 -15.26
C SER A 35 4.06 -18.30 -15.81
N LEU A 36 4.83 -19.30 -16.24
CA LEU A 36 6.12 -19.05 -16.90
C LEU A 36 5.97 -18.20 -18.17
N TRP A 37 4.83 -18.27 -18.85
CA TRP A 37 4.53 -17.43 -20.01
C TRP A 37 4.30 -15.98 -19.59
N ASP A 38 3.52 -15.78 -18.52
CA ASP A 38 3.24 -14.45 -17.99
C ASP A 38 4.51 -13.76 -17.51
N GLU A 39 5.48 -14.50 -16.93
CA GLU A 39 6.79 -13.98 -16.47
C GLU A 39 7.64 -13.36 -17.59
N GLN A 40 7.37 -13.68 -18.86
CA GLN A 40 8.17 -13.25 -20.02
C GLN A 40 8.08 -11.74 -20.30
N PHE A 41 7.21 -11.00 -19.61
CA PHE A 41 7.23 -9.54 -19.64
C PHE A 41 8.56 -8.95 -19.15
N LEU A 42 9.31 -9.71 -18.33
CA LEU A 42 10.66 -9.36 -17.91
C LEU A 42 11.68 -9.92 -18.91
N PRO A 43 12.49 -9.07 -19.57
CA PRO A 43 13.49 -9.52 -20.52
C PRO A 43 14.48 -10.54 -19.93
N SER A 44 14.84 -10.39 -18.65
CA SER A 44 15.73 -11.33 -17.96
C SER A 44 15.10 -12.71 -17.77
N GLN A 45 13.81 -12.78 -17.41
CA GLN A 45 13.11 -14.05 -17.28
C GLN A 45 12.90 -14.70 -18.65
N LEU A 46 12.55 -13.93 -19.68
CA LEU A 46 12.47 -14.46 -21.05
C LEU A 46 13.81 -15.02 -21.52
N ALA A 47 14.91 -14.29 -21.36
CA ALA A 47 16.25 -14.74 -21.74
C ALA A 47 16.65 -16.03 -21.01
N GLU A 48 16.44 -16.08 -19.69
CA GLU A 48 16.69 -17.26 -18.87
C GLU A 48 15.87 -18.47 -19.38
N ARG A 49 14.56 -18.32 -19.59
CA ARG A 49 13.70 -19.41 -20.09
C ARG A 49 14.10 -19.88 -21.48
N VAL A 50 14.44 -18.97 -22.39
CA VAL A 50 14.87 -19.33 -23.75
C VAL A 50 16.20 -20.08 -23.71
N SER A 51 17.12 -19.70 -22.83
CA SER A 51 18.41 -20.39 -22.65
C SER A 51 18.27 -21.84 -22.15
N GLU A 52 17.21 -22.13 -21.40
CA GLU A 52 16.89 -23.47 -20.88
C GLU A 52 16.22 -24.38 -21.93
N MET A 53 15.69 -23.82 -23.03
CA MET A 53 14.93 -24.59 -24.02
C MET A 53 15.82 -25.55 -24.80
N ARG A 54 15.29 -26.74 -25.07
CA ARG A 54 15.94 -27.77 -25.90
C ARG A 54 15.01 -28.18 -27.03
N LEU A 55 15.59 -28.40 -28.20
CA LEU A 55 14.93 -28.92 -29.39
C LEU A 55 15.23 -30.41 -29.54
N THR A 56 14.31 -31.12 -30.17
CA THR A 56 14.46 -32.53 -30.51
C THR A 56 14.53 -32.65 -32.03
N ASN A 57 15.52 -33.40 -32.54
CA ASN A 57 15.59 -33.71 -33.97
C ASN A 57 14.75 -34.94 -34.33
N ASP A 58 14.54 -35.19 -35.62
CA ASP A 58 13.76 -36.33 -36.13
C ASP A 58 14.34 -37.70 -35.73
N ALA A 59 15.62 -37.74 -35.34
CA ALA A 59 16.30 -38.93 -34.84
C ALA A 59 16.23 -39.08 -33.30
N GLY A 60 15.47 -38.22 -32.60
CA GLY A 60 15.27 -38.25 -31.15
C GLY A 60 16.40 -37.63 -30.31
N GLY A 61 17.41 -37.04 -30.94
CA GLY A 61 18.50 -36.32 -30.27
C GLY A 61 18.06 -34.95 -29.75
N SER A 62 18.47 -34.60 -28.53
CA SER A 62 18.14 -33.32 -27.87
C SER A 62 19.32 -32.35 -27.87
N TYR A 63 19.13 -31.15 -28.40
CA TYR A 63 20.14 -30.09 -28.46
C TYR A 63 19.58 -28.75 -27.94
N PRO A 64 20.41 -27.85 -27.39
CA PRO A 64 19.92 -26.58 -26.87
C PRO A 64 19.41 -25.67 -27.99
N LEU A 65 18.37 -24.88 -27.70
CA LEU A 65 17.87 -23.86 -28.61
C LEU A 65 18.87 -22.70 -28.76
N VAL A 66 19.48 -22.30 -27.65
CA VAL A 66 20.48 -21.23 -27.59
C VAL A 66 21.88 -21.84 -27.67
N VAL A 67 22.64 -21.43 -28.68
CA VAL A 67 24.02 -21.91 -28.93
C VAL A 67 25.06 -20.97 -28.34
N ASP A 68 24.80 -19.67 -28.39
CA ASP A 68 25.66 -18.61 -27.86
C ASP A 68 24.79 -17.54 -27.20
N ASP A 69 25.20 -17.05 -26.03
CA ASP A 69 24.53 -15.99 -25.27
C ASP A 69 25.57 -14.98 -24.78
N GLN A 70 25.30 -13.70 -25.01
CA GLN A 70 26.21 -12.60 -24.70
C GLN A 70 25.46 -11.45 -24.04
N VAL A 71 25.92 -11.08 -22.83
CA VAL A 71 25.38 -9.94 -22.08
C VAL A 71 26.13 -8.67 -22.47
N LEU A 72 25.45 -7.75 -23.15
CA LEU A 72 25.98 -6.44 -23.53
C LEU A 72 25.54 -5.38 -22.49
N GLY A 73 26.49 -4.61 -21.95
CA GLY A 73 26.15 -3.46 -21.09
C GLY A 73 25.99 -3.73 -19.59
N GLY A 74 26.45 -4.89 -19.09
CA GLY A 74 26.44 -5.26 -17.68
C GLY A 74 25.35 -6.28 -17.32
N ALA A 75 25.45 -6.89 -16.14
CA ALA A 75 24.51 -7.92 -15.70
C ALA A 75 23.10 -7.35 -15.51
N TRP A 76 22.09 -8.12 -15.91
CA TRP A 76 20.70 -7.83 -15.55
C TRP A 76 20.56 -7.78 -14.04
N PRO A 77 19.68 -6.92 -13.48
CA PRO A 77 19.26 -7.06 -12.10
C PRO A 77 18.67 -8.46 -11.93
N THR A 78 19.39 -9.34 -11.24
CA THR A 78 18.82 -10.61 -10.77
C THR A 78 17.69 -10.28 -9.82
N LEU A 79 16.64 -11.11 -9.78
CA LEU A 79 15.63 -11.00 -8.74
C LEU A 79 16.34 -11.09 -7.39
N GLY A 80 16.47 -9.94 -6.73
CA GLY A 80 17.08 -9.84 -5.41
C GLY A 80 16.22 -10.54 -4.37
N ALA A 81 16.76 -10.64 -3.15
CA ALA A 81 15.97 -11.11 -2.02
C ALA A 81 14.73 -10.22 -1.83
N PHE A 82 13.60 -10.85 -1.53
CA PHE A 82 12.38 -10.14 -1.14
C PHE A 82 12.68 -9.30 0.10
N PRO A 83 12.52 -7.97 0.04
CA PRO A 83 12.95 -7.12 1.13
C PRO A 83 11.98 -7.26 2.31
N GLU A 84 12.41 -7.88 3.40
CA GLU A 84 11.65 -7.95 4.66
C GLU A 84 11.60 -6.57 5.34
N ARG A 85 10.66 -5.72 4.92
CA ARG A 85 10.59 -4.33 5.38
C ARG A 85 9.57 -4.09 6.48
N TRP A 86 8.72 -5.06 6.81
CA TRP A 86 7.61 -4.88 7.75
C TRP A 86 8.00 -4.23 9.10
N PRO A 87 9.18 -4.50 9.73
CA PRO A 87 9.53 -3.87 11.00
C PRO A 87 9.69 -2.35 10.85
N TRP A 88 10.23 -1.89 9.73
CA TRP A 88 10.42 -0.47 9.43
C TRP A 88 9.08 0.24 9.18
N TRP A 89 8.14 -0.41 8.48
CA TRP A 89 6.79 0.13 8.27
C TRP A 89 6.04 0.28 9.59
N LEU A 90 6.13 -0.72 10.48
CA LEU A 90 5.54 -0.65 11.81
C LEU A 90 6.20 0.43 12.67
N ALA A 91 7.53 0.49 12.68
CA ALA A 91 8.27 1.52 13.41
C ALA A 91 7.87 2.93 12.94
N LEU A 92 7.73 3.13 11.63
CA LEU A 92 7.29 4.40 11.05
C LEU A 92 5.85 4.73 11.44
N GLY A 93 4.93 3.75 11.41
CA GLY A 93 3.55 3.93 11.85
C GLY A 93 3.45 4.31 13.33
N LEU A 94 4.19 3.62 14.20
CA LEU A 94 4.27 3.92 15.62
C LEU A 94 4.89 5.31 15.89
N LEU A 95 5.98 5.65 15.21
CA LEU A 95 6.59 6.98 15.28
C LEU A 95 5.59 8.06 14.88
N TRP A 96 4.88 7.87 13.77
CA TRP A 96 3.87 8.80 13.30
C TRP A 96 2.74 8.98 14.32
N ALA A 97 2.25 7.88 14.90
CA ALA A 97 1.25 7.93 15.97
C ALA A 97 1.74 8.77 17.16
N VAL A 98 2.99 8.59 17.59
CA VAL A 98 3.59 9.40 18.67
C VAL A 98 3.64 10.87 18.29
N LEU A 99 4.08 11.21 17.08
CA LEU A 99 4.16 12.60 16.63
C LEU A 99 2.78 13.29 16.57
N LEU A 100 1.72 12.55 16.23
CA LEU A 100 0.35 13.09 16.22
C LEU A 100 -0.19 13.44 17.63
N ARG A 101 0.52 13.01 18.70
CA ARG A 101 0.23 13.40 20.09
C ARG A 101 0.66 14.82 20.41
N LEU A 102 1.57 15.41 19.62
CA LEU A 102 2.11 16.74 19.88
C LEU A 102 0.98 17.76 20.17
N PRO A 103 1.12 18.57 21.24
CA PRO A 103 0.16 19.61 21.56
C PRO A 103 0.38 20.85 20.69
N GLY A 104 -0.49 21.85 20.87
CA GLY A 104 -0.35 23.16 20.24
C GLY A 104 -0.48 23.17 18.71
N ARG A 105 -0.01 24.26 18.10
CA ARG A 105 -0.14 24.54 16.66
C ARG A 105 0.62 23.53 15.79
N ALA A 106 1.83 23.15 16.20
CA ALA A 106 2.62 22.17 15.46
C ALA A 106 1.93 20.81 15.35
N GLY A 107 1.39 20.30 16.46
CA GLY A 107 0.60 19.07 16.44
C GLY A 107 -0.69 19.21 15.63
N ALA A 108 -1.37 20.36 15.68
CA ALA A 108 -2.55 20.60 14.87
C ALA A 108 -2.21 20.59 13.37
N ALA A 109 -1.13 21.27 12.96
CA ALA A 109 -0.64 21.27 11.59
C ALA A 109 -0.28 19.85 11.13
N LEU A 110 0.44 19.08 11.94
CA LEU A 110 0.81 17.71 11.60
C LEU A 110 -0.42 16.82 11.32
N ARG A 111 -1.45 16.93 12.16
CA ARG A 111 -2.72 16.21 11.97
C ARG A 111 -3.44 16.68 10.70
N ALA A 112 -3.41 17.99 10.41
CA ALA A 112 -3.92 18.58 9.17
C ALA A 112 -3.27 17.98 7.94
N THR A 113 -1.94 18.09 7.90
CA THR A 113 -1.15 17.62 6.78
C THR A 113 -1.32 16.12 6.60
N SER A 114 -1.37 15.34 7.68
CA SER A 114 -1.65 13.90 7.60
C SER A 114 -3.02 13.63 6.97
N GLY A 115 -4.09 14.24 7.49
CA GLY A 115 -5.44 14.06 6.97
C GLY A 115 -5.59 14.51 5.51
N ALA A 116 -4.95 15.63 5.15
CA ALA A 116 -4.93 16.14 3.79
C ALA A 116 -4.17 15.21 2.84
N VAL A 117 -2.92 14.86 3.16
CA VAL A 117 -2.08 14.01 2.32
C VAL A 117 -2.74 12.64 2.13
N TRP A 118 -3.17 12.00 3.22
CA TRP A 118 -3.78 10.67 3.14
C TRP A 118 -5.13 10.70 2.43
N GLY A 119 -5.92 11.75 2.63
CA GLY A 119 -7.16 11.96 1.92
C GLY A 119 -6.97 12.21 0.42
N ILE A 120 -5.96 12.99 0.02
CA ILE A 120 -5.61 13.25 -1.39
C ILE A 120 -5.10 11.97 -2.06
N VAL A 121 -4.23 11.22 -1.39
CA VAL A 121 -3.80 9.89 -1.85
C VAL A 121 -5.01 8.98 -2.04
N GLY A 122 -5.94 9.00 -1.09
CA GLY A 122 -7.23 8.32 -1.20
C GLY A 122 -8.07 8.70 -2.39
N LEU A 123 -8.13 9.99 -2.73
CA LEU A 123 -8.81 10.45 -3.94
C LEU A 123 -8.13 9.92 -5.20
N GLY A 124 -6.80 9.85 -5.22
CA GLY A 124 -6.05 9.23 -6.31
C GLY A 124 -6.39 7.74 -6.46
N LEU A 125 -6.36 6.98 -5.35
CA LEU A 125 -6.73 5.56 -5.35
C LEU A 125 -8.20 5.34 -5.73
N LEU A 126 -9.11 6.21 -5.27
CA LEU A 126 -10.51 6.18 -5.67
C LEU A 126 -10.66 6.47 -7.17
N GLY A 127 -9.89 7.42 -7.71
CA GLY A 127 -9.83 7.70 -9.14
C GLY A 127 -9.41 6.48 -9.95
N LEU A 128 -8.41 5.73 -9.49
CA LEU A 128 -7.98 4.48 -10.15
C LEU A 128 -9.11 3.44 -10.22
N SER A 129 -10.01 3.40 -9.24
CA SER A 129 -11.19 2.52 -9.26
C SER A 129 -12.20 2.84 -10.38
N PHE A 130 -12.11 4.02 -10.99
CA PHE A 130 -12.91 4.42 -12.15
C PHE A 130 -12.16 4.29 -13.49
N THR A 131 -11.03 3.58 -13.51
CA THR A 131 -10.24 3.33 -14.72
C THR A 131 -10.19 1.85 -15.05
N ASP A 132 -9.88 1.53 -16.31
CA ASP A 132 -9.57 0.16 -16.75
C ASP A 132 -8.15 -0.28 -16.36
N HIS A 133 -7.54 0.38 -15.37
CA HIS A 133 -6.20 0.05 -14.91
C HIS A 133 -6.23 -1.24 -14.09
N TRP A 134 -6.21 -2.38 -14.78
CA TRP A 134 -6.39 -3.73 -14.23
C TRP A 134 -5.52 -4.00 -12.98
N ALA A 135 -4.31 -3.47 -12.94
CA ALA A 135 -3.36 -3.66 -11.85
C ALA A 135 -3.70 -2.87 -10.58
N ALA A 136 -4.55 -1.84 -10.65
CA ALA A 136 -4.80 -0.90 -9.55
C ALA A 136 -6.28 -0.61 -9.26
N HIS A 137 -7.20 -0.86 -10.20
CA HIS A 137 -8.59 -0.41 -10.03
C HIS A 137 -9.29 -1.05 -8.80
N ARG A 138 -8.93 -2.29 -8.46
CA ARG A 138 -9.34 -3.00 -7.23
C ARG A 138 -8.24 -2.96 -6.19
N ASN A 139 -8.06 -1.81 -5.55
CA ASN A 139 -7.02 -1.59 -4.56
C ASN A 139 -7.58 -1.40 -3.14
N GLU A 140 -7.32 -2.36 -2.26
CA GLU A 140 -7.74 -2.36 -0.86
C GLU A 140 -7.05 -1.27 -0.02
N ASN A 141 -5.92 -0.72 -0.47
CA ASN A 141 -5.28 0.42 0.20
C ASN A 141 -6.20 1.65 0.27
N LEU A 142 -7.22 1.74 -0.62
CA LEU A 142 -8.26 2.76 -0.55
C LEU A 142 -9.02 2.74 0.78
N ILE A 143 -9.15 1.59 1.44
CA ILE A 143 -9.81 1.48 2.75
C ILE A 143 -8.96 2.18 3.83
N LEU A 144 -7.66 1.93 3.81
CA LEU A 144 -6.71 2.51 4.77
C LEU A 144 -6.50 4.00 4.51
N LEU A 145 -6.29 4.38 3.26
CA LEU A 145 -6.02 5.75 2.85
C LEU A 145 -7.27 6.41 2.27
N SER A 146 -8.46 6.12 2.81
CA SER A 146 -9.72 6.60 2.21
C SER A 146 -9.86 8.14 2.16
N PRO A 147 -10.61 8.70 1.21
CA PRO A 147 -10.93 10.13 1.20
C PRO A 147 -11.59 10.66 2.50
N LEU A 148 -12.11 9.77 3.36
CA LEU A 148 -12.65 10.13 4.68
C LEU A 148 -11.62 10.86 5.56
N TRP A 149 -10.32 10.68 5.30
CA TRP A 149 -9.26 11.41 5.97
C TRP A 149 -9.37 12.93 5.81
N LEU A 150 -9.96 13.43 4.73
CA LEU A 150 -10.24 14.86 4.55
C LEU A 150 -11.26 15.39 5.55
N LEU A 151 -12.16 14.53 6.05
CA LEU A 151 -13.15 14.90 7.07
C LEU A 151 -12.54 15.02 8.47
N THR A 152 -11.23 14.76 8.62
CA THR A 152 -10.49 15.06 9.86
C THR A 152 -10.02 16.51 9.94
N LEU A 153 -10.01 17.24 8.81
CA LEU A 153 -9.54 18.62 8.73
C LEU A 153 -10.38 19.62 9.55
N PRO A 154 -11.73 19.53 9.61
CA PRO A 154 -12.53 20.48 10.38
C PRO A 154 -12.18 20.52 11.88
N ALA A 155 -11.89 19.35 12.49
CA ALA A 155 -11.56 19.24 13.91
C ALA A 155 -10.31 20.04 14.33
N LEU A 156 -9.50 20.47 13.37
CA LEU A 156 -8.28 21.24 13.59
C LEU A 156 -8.56 22.71 13.84
N TYR A 157 -9.68 23.20 13.31
CA TYR A 157 -10.15 24.57 13.49
C TYR A 157 -11.16 24.67 14.66
N GLY A 158 -11.21 23.66 15.53
CA GLY A 158 -12.15 23.60 16.65
C GLY A 158 -13.61 23.41 16.22
N ARG A 159 -13.86 22.95 14.99
CA ARG A 159 -15.21 22.72 14.44
C ARG A 159 -15.40 21.26 14.03
N GLY A 160 -16.62 20.76 14.04
CA GLY A 160 -16.93 19.47 13.43
C GLY A 160 -16.24 18.25 14.09
N GLY A 161 -15.86 18.33 15.37
CA GLY A 161 -15.25 17.21 16.10
C GLY A 161 -16.10 15.92 16.04
N GLY A 162 -17.43 16.06 16.04
CA GLY A 162 -18.37 14.95 15.84
C GLY A 162 -18.26 14.30 14.44
N LEU A 163 -18.15 15.11 13.37
CA LEU A 163 -17.99 14.60 12.00
C LEU A 163 -16.65 13.89 11.84
N SER A 164 -15.55 14.50 12.30
CA SER A 164 -14.22 13.89 12.24
C SER A 164 -14.16 12.58 13.03
N ARG A 165 -14.83 12.51 14.19
CA ARG A 165 -14.95 11.27 14.97
C ARG A 165 -15.72 10.19 14.23
N ARG A 166 -16.86 10.53 13.60
CA ARG A 166 -17.65 9.58 12.80
C ARG A 166 -16.85 9.05 11.61
N ALA A 167 -16.16 9.93 10.89
CA ALA A 167 -15.30 9.57 9.76
C ALA A 167 -14.16 8.63 10.19
N LEU A 168 -13.43 8.96 11.27
CA LEU A 168 -12.38 8.08 11.81
C LEU A 168 -12.93 6.75 12.33
N THR A 169 -14.11 6.76 12.95
CA THR A 169 -14.77 5.53 13.40
C THR A 169 -15.10 4.63 12.21
N LEU A 170 -15.69 5.21 11.15
CA LEU A 170 -15.99 4.47 9.92
C LEU A 170 -14.71 3.94 9.27
N ALA A 171 -13.66 4.75 9.15
CA ALA A 171 -12.37 4.33 8.60
C ALA A 171 -11.75 3.15 9.39
N LEU A 172 -11.78 3.21 10.73
CA LEU A 172 -11.32 2.11 11.59
C LEU A 172 -12.16 0.84 11.42
N LEU A 173 -13.49 0.97 11.35
CA LEU A 173 -14.38 -0.17 11.14
C LEU A 173 -14.15 -0.81 9.76
N LEU A 174 -13.96 -0.01 8.72
CA LEU A 174 -13.64 -0.51 7.38
C LEU A 174 -12.26 -1.18 7.34
N ALA A 175 -11.26 -0.61 7.99
CA ALA A 175 -9.93 -1.22 8.10
C ALA A 175 -9.99 -2.57 8.85
N ALA A 176 -10.72 -2.64 9.97
CA ALA A 176 -10.94 -3.87 10.72
C ALA A 176 -11.72 -4.91 9.91
N LEU A 177 -12.75 -4.48 9.18
CA LEU A 177 -13.52 -5.35 8.29
C LEU A 177 -12.65 -5.87 7.14
N SER A 178 -11.84 -5.02 6.51
CA SER A 178 -10.89 -5.42 5.47
C SER A 178 -9.96 -6.51 6.00
N LEU A 179 -9.37 -6.31 7.19
CA LEU A 179 -8.51 -7.30 7.81
C LEU A 179 -9.23 -8.63 8.07
N ALA A 180 -10.47 -8.58 8.59
CA ALA A 180 -11.28 -9.77 8.82
C ALA A 180 -11.63 -10.51 7.51
N LEU A 181 -11.86 -9.77 6.43
CA LEU A 181 -12.23 -10.33 5.13
C LEU A 181 -11.03 -10.87 4.33
N LYS A 182 -9.78 -10.61 4.75
CA LYS A 182 -8.58 -11.18 4.09
C LYS A 182 -8.53 -12.71 4.13
N VAL A 183 -9.35 -13.37 4.96
CA VAL A 183 -9.52 -14.84 4.92
C VAL A 183 -10.18 -15.32 3.62
N LEU A 184 -10.88 -14.44 2.91
CA LEU A 184 -11.51 -14.73 1.62
C LEU A 184 -10.49 -14.46 0.50
N PRO A 185 -10.13 -15.46 -0.32
CA PRO A 185 -9.15 -15.25 -1.40
C PRO A 185 -9.53 -14.13 -2.38
N ALA A 186 -10.83 -13.91 -2.59
CA ALA A 186 -11.34 -12.83 -3.43
C ALA A 186 -11.16 -11.42 -2.86
N LEU A 187 -10.74 -11.29 -1.60
CA LEU A 187 -10.47 -10.04 -0.87
C LEU A 187 -9.12 -10.09 -0.14
N PHE A 188 -8.22 -10.94 -0.61
CA PHE A 188 -6.85 -10.98 -0.14
C PHE A 188 -5.98 -10.12 -1.05
N GLN A 189 -5.63 -8.92 -0.58
CA GLN A 189 -4.50 -8.15 -1.10
C GLN A 189 -3.31 -8.19 -0.13
N GLN A 190 -2.08 -8.34 -0.64
CA GLN A 190 -0.83 -8.28 0.14
C GLN A 190 -0.43 -6.81 0.40
N ASN A 191 -1.01 -6.22 1.44
CA ASN A 191 -0.79 -4.82 1.84
C ASN A 191 -0.54 -4.65 3.36
N TRP A 192 0.09 -5.64 3.99
CA TRP A 192 0.35 -5.66 5.43
C TRP A 192 1.17 -4.45 5.90
N GLU A 193 2.13 -4.03 5.09
CA GLU A 193 2.98 -2.87 5.30
C GLU A 193 2.18 -1.58 5.45
N TRP A 194 1.11 -1.42 4.66
CA TRP A 194 0.20 -0.28 4.78
C TRP A 194 -0.63 -0.35 6.05
N PHE A 195 -1.04 -1.55 6.50
CA PHE A 195 -1.66 -1.70 7.82
C PHE A 195 -0.69 -1.29 8.93
N TYR A 196 0.56 -1.73 8.89
CA TYR A 196 1.57 -1.39 9.89
C TYR A 196 1.84 0.11 9.96
N LEU A 197 1.85 0.81 8.83
CA LEU A 197 2.03 2.25 8.77
C LEU A 197 0.78 3.04 9.18
N CYS A 198 -0.40 2.64 8.71
CA CYS A 198 -1.62 3.44 8.81
C CYS A 198 -2.44 3.17 10.07
N ALA A 199 -2.47 1.92 10.57
CA ALA A 199 -3.32 1.57 11.71
C ALA A 199 -2.95 2.29 13.02
N PRO A 200 -1.66 2.39 13.43
CA PRO A 200 -1.31 3.11 14.65
C PRO A 200 -1.77 4.58 14.69
N PRO A 201 -1.50 5.41 13.66
CA PRO A 201 -1.97 6.80 13.66
C PRO A 201 -3.49 6.94 13.51
N MET A 202 -4.19 6.03 12.83
CA MET A 202 -5.67 5.99 12.83
C MET A 202 -6.23 5.85 14.24
N VAL A 203 -5.75 4.85 14.98
CA VAL A 203 -6.19 4.57 16.35
C VAL A 203 -5.87 5.75 17.26
N MET A 204 -4.67 6.33 17.12
CA MET A 204 -4.26 7.50 17.89
C MET A 204 -5.17 8.71 17.65
N LEU A 205 -5.47 9.03 16.40
CA LEU A 205 -6.34 10.16 16.06
C LEU A 205 -7.76 9.94 16.56
N TRP A 206 -8.30 8.75 16.36
CA TRP A 206 -9.61 8.39 16.90
C TRP A 206 -9.65 8.54 18.41
N TRP A 207 -8.63 8.04 19.13
CA TRP A 207 -8.53 8.17 20.59
C TRP A 207 -8.51 9.64 21.02
N ARG A 208 -7.74 10.50 20.32
CA ARG A 208 -7.69 11.94 20.60
C ARG A 208 -9.04 12.62 20.45
N THR A 209 -9.89 12.17 19.52
CA THR A 209 -11.22 12.76 19.35
C THR A 209 -12.17 12.55 20.53
N ARG A 210 -11.88 11.60 21.43
CA ARG A 210 -12.61 11.44 22.69
C ARG A 210 -12.44 12.63 23.64
N GLY A 211 -11.33 13.36 23.55
CA GLY A 211 -11.06 14.54 24.35
C GLY A 211 -11.80 15.80 23.91
N PHE A 212 -12.19 15.90 22.62
CA PHE A 212 -12.88 17.10 22.10
C PHE A 212 -14.29 17.26 22.68
N GLY A 213 -15.02 16.17 22.91
CA GLY A 213 -16.38 16.22 23.46
C GLY A 213 -16.50 16.71 24.91
N ARG A 214 -15.39 16.81 25.65
CA ARG A 214 -15.37 17.36 27.02
C ARG A 214 -15.28 18.89 27.07
N MET A 215 -14.77 19.54 26.02
CA MET A 215 -14.65 21.00 25.98
C MET A 215 -15.95 21.68 25.51
N ASP A 216 -16.75 21.01 24.68
CA ASP A 216 -18.03 21.55 24.21
C ASP A 216 -19.09 21.56 25.32
N SER A 217 -19.00 20.66 26.31
CA SER A 217 -19.95 20.57 27.44
C SER A 217 -19.69 21.57 28.56
N SER A 218 -18.49 22.16 28.64
CA SER A 218 -18.16 23.18 29.66
C SER A 218 -18.51 24.60 29.22
N ALA A 219 -18.93 24.80 27.96
CA ALA A 219 -19.26 26.11 27.42
C ALA A 219 -20.78 26.44 27.50
N THR A 220 -21.59 25.54 28.08
CA THR A 220 -23.06 25.63 28.09
C THR A 220 -23.68 25.80 29.48
N GLU A 221 -22.90 26.13 30.52
CA GLU A 221 -23.48 26.60 31.78
C GLU A 221 -23.55 28.13 31.80
N PRO A 222 -24.74 28.74 31.65
CA PRO A 222 -24.92 30.14 31.99
C PRO A 222 -24.93 30.29 33.51
N SER A 223 -24.06 31.17 34.02
CA SER A 223 -24.06 31.70 35.39
C SER A 223 -25.31 32.50 35.70
#